data_AF-A0A954RTG5-F1
#
_entry.id   AF-A0A954RTG5-F1
#
_cell.length_a   1.000
_cell.length_b   1.000
_cell.length_c   1.000
_cell.angle_alpha   90.00
_cell.angle_beta   90.00
_cell.angle_gamma   90.00
#
_symmetry.space_group_name_H-M   'P 1'
#
loop_
_entity.id
_entity.type
_entity.pdbx_description
1 polymer ?
#
loop_
_entity_poly.entity_id
_entity_poly.type
_entity_poly.pdbx_seq_one_letter_code
_entity_poly.pdbx_strand_id
1 'polypeptide(L)'
;MAAIQGHLANCLRLLGRHAEAESAATSSLQQTTKAYGAQHPQTARALWNVAHTQAAAGHERVAVKHLDELINLQNHFDSQHEQPLSLNARQLKLECQRRLGEVSDGSEYRLLLRRRWQNAREHARAANAHVNAAEAVALAEYVAFLCEFADNTTSAATASPEDVEALLEQAIALNRTAFGSQDDRMLGLMQLRGERLFLAGSVSESVAVLTEIADAIEQTRLPRGQRGLHPASRGRLSRTLPLLAIALARTGDATAAWQRLEQGRARGLWDELAARHAADTHASTNSQAPTSLGVATTYDLPAVQRQIPADTMLVSWIGVYWAQAKRGEFWACAVRRTGEPRWFPLRGTTTSEPLSTDELHVSRQLLSELSRPDGQRDLQLIAKLSDQVRAQRLDPIQPACLATGELPAVNNLVVVMPGPCHAPLEVLTDAYTISYVPSATIFAWLRESWQQSGSAEGSRLLAIGAPNVSASSVASPEFAARADSQSPPSLPGTERELASIAALFGQRATTILGDNATTYALQDLADADELRKYRYLHFAMHGEANHTIPLQSALLLASPTQPASGSGGTRSLTSQNGRLTAQQILDSWRLDSQLVTLSACETALGPSI
;
A
#
# COMPACT_ATOMS: atom_id res chain seq x y z
N MET A 1 -44.65 22.55 17.93
CA MET A 1 -43.78 23.62 17.40
C MET A 1 -42.31 23.36 17.68
N ALA A 2 -41.88 23.23 18.94
CA ALA A 2 -40.46 22.99 19.29
C ALA A 2 -39.79 21.80 18.56
N ALA A 3 -40.44 20.63 18.48
CA ALA A 3 -39.89 19.47 17.78
C ALA A 3 -39.65 19.72 16.27
N ILE A 4 -40.54 20.50 15.63
CA ILE A 4 -40.41 20.87 14.21
C ILE A 4 -39.21 21.79 14.01
N GLN A 5 -38.99 22.74 14.93
CA GLN A 5 -37.82 23.61 14.90
C GLN A 5 -36.51 22.85 15.12
N GLY A 6 -36.51 21.84 15.99
CA GLY A 6 -35.35 20.95 16.17
C GLY A 6 -35.01 20.15 14.91
N HIS A 7 -36.01 19.66 14.17
CA HIS A 7 -35.78 19.00 12.88
C HIS A 7 -35.31 19.97 11.81
N LEU A 8 -35.90 21.17 11.75
CA LEU A 8 -35.47 22.24 10.84
C LEU A 8 -34.01 22.63 11.06
N ALA A 9 -33.57 22.78 12.31
CA ALA A 9 -32.18 23.05 12.65
C ALA A 9 -31.22 21.98 12.11
N ASN A 10 -31.60 20.69 12.22
CA ASN A 10 -30.80 19.59 11.67
C ASN A 10 -30.69 19.66 10.15
N CYS A 11 -31.79 19.93 9.44
CA CYS A 11 -31.77 20.10 7.99
C CYS A 11 -30.89 21.28 7.56
N LEU A 12 -31.04 22.44 8.21
CA LEU A 12 -30.26 23.63 7.89
C LEU A 12 -28.76 23.43 8.16
N ARG A 13 -28.40 22.72 9.24
CA ARG A 13 -27.00 22.37 9.54
C ARG A 13 -26.39 21.47 8.47
N LEU A 14 -27.11 20.45 8.00
CA LEU A 14 -26.66 19.56 6.92
C LEU A 14 -26.48 20.30 5.58
N LEU A 15 -27.23 21.40 5.38
CA LEU A 15 -27.11 22.28 4.22
C LEU A 15 -26.04 23.37 4.37
N GLY A 16 -25.28 23.39 5.48
CA GLY A 16 -24.25 24.39 5.76
C GLY A 16 -24.79 25.77 6.16
N ARG A 17 -26.11 25.92 6.36
CA ARG A 17 -26.76 27.18 6.76
C ARG A 17 -26.71 27.37 8.28
N HIS A 18 -25.48 27.50 8.81
CA HIS A 18 -25.20 27.42 10.25
C HIS A 18 -25.92 28.48 11.10
N ALA A 19 -26.00 29.73 10.66
CA ALA A 19 -26.65 30.81 11.41
C ALA A 19 -28.17 30.58 11.58
N GLU A 20 -28.84 30.12 10.53
CA GLU A 20 -30.27 29.81 10.57
C GLU A 20 -30.55 28.55 11.39
N ALA A 21 -29.67 27.55 11.28
CA ALA A 21 -29.72 26.36 12.10
C ALA A 21 -29.61 26.70 13.59
N GLU A 22 -28.69 27.61 13.96
CA GLU A 22 -28.48 28.00 15.36
C GLU A 22 -29.68 28.77 15.91
N SER A 23 -30.27 29.67 15.11
CA SER A 23 -31.51 30.37 15.46
C SER A 23 -32.67 29.39 15.70
N ALA A 24 -32.87 28.44 14.78
CA ALA A 24 -33.92 27.42 14.91
C ALA A 24 -33.69 26.50 16.13
N ALA A 25 -32.45 26.08 16.38
CA ALA A 25 -32.10 25.25 17.53
C ALA A 25 -32.30 25.99 18.86
N THR A 26 -31.93 27.26 18.92
CA THR A 26 -32.07 28.11 20.13
C THR A 26 -33.54 28.38 20.44
N SER A 27 -34.34 28.67 19.41
CA SER A 27 -35.80 28.80 19.55
C SER A 27 -36.43 27.51 20.06
N SER A 28 -36.01 26.37 19.52
CA SER A 28 -36.43 25.05 20.00
C SER A 28 -36.09 24.85 21.48
N LEU A 29 -34.86 25.18 21.90
CA LEU A 29 -34.42 25.06 23.29
C LEU A 29 -35.27 25.91 24.24
N GLN A 30 -35.48 27.19 23.91
CA GLN A 30 -36.32 28.08 24.72
C GLN A 30 -37.74 27.55 24.89
N GLN A 31 -38.35 27.06 23.80
CA GLN A 31 -39.70 26.50 23.84
C GLN A 31 -39.75 25.20 24.64
N THR A 32 -38.78 24.30 24.47
CA THR A 32 -38.74 23.06 25.26
C THR A 32 -38.50 23.32 26.74
N THR A 33 -37.60 24.25 27.08
CA THR A 33 -37.31 24.60 28.48
C THR A 33 -38.53 25.24 29.14
N LYS A 34 -39.26 26.11 28.43
CA LYS A 34 -40.50 26.71 28.95
C LYS A 34 -41.63 25.69 29.13
N ALA A 35 -41.76 24.76 28.19
CA ALA A 35 -42.86 23.78 28.19
C ALA A 35 -42.64 22.65 29.20
N TYR A 36 -41.40 22.17 29.34
CA TYR A 36 -41.09 20.96 30.09
C TYR A 36 -40.15 21.18 31.29
N GLY A 37 -39.55 22.36 31.41
CA GLY A 37 -38.57 22.68 32.45
C GLY A 37 -37.12 22.38 32.01
N ALA A 38 -36.17 22.92 32.79
CA ALA A 38 -34.74 22.77 32.53
C ALA A 38 -34.26 21.32 32.67
N GLN A 39 -34.78 20.58 33.65
CA GLN A 39 -34.38 19.19 33.94
C GLN A 39 -35.29 18.18 33.22
N HIS A 40 -35.57 18.35 31.93
CA HIS A 40 -36.44 17.44 31.17
C HIS A 40 -35.70 16.76 30.01
N PRO A 41 -35.97 15.49 29.65
CA PRO A 41 -35.25 14.81 28.57
C PRO A 41 -35.38 15.48 27.20
N GLN A 42 -36.52 16.13 26.93
CA GLN A 42 -36.68 16.91 25.69
C GLN A 42 -35.81 18.18 25.66
N THR A 43 -35.52 18.76 26.83
CA THR A 43 -34.59 19.88 26.97
C THR A 43 -33.15 19.43 26.69
N ALA A 44 -32.76 18.23 27.15
CA ALA A 44 -31.46 17.63 26.78
C ALA A 44 -31.30 17.47 25.26
N ARG A 45 -32.37 17.02 24.58
CA ARG A 45 -32.34 16.84 23.12
C ARG A 45 -32.26 18.18 22.38
N ALA A 46 -32.88 19.23 22.91
CA ALA A 46 -32.73 20.58 22.37
C ALA A 46 -31.33 21.15 22.62
N LEU A 47 -30.74 20.92 23.80
CA LEU A 47 -29.34 21.28 24.10
C LEU A 47 -28.36 20.61 23.13
N TRP A 48 -28.58 19.34 22.79
CA TRP A 48 -27.77 18.63 21.78
C TRP A 48 -27.84 19.31 20.42
N ASN A 49 -29.04 19.65 19.96
CA ASN A 49 -29.21 20.30 18.65
C ASN A 49 -28.53 21.67 18.60
N VAL A 50 -28.61 22.45 19.68
CA VAL A 50 -27.90 23.74 19.81
C VAL A 50 -26.39 23.53 19.77
N ALA A 51 -25.86 22.67 20.65
CA ALA A 51 -24.44 22.41 20.76
C ALA A 51 -23.83 21.85 19.46
N HIS A 52 -24.52 20.91 18.82
CA HIS A 52 -24.05 20.31 17.57
C HIS A 52 -24.05 21.31 16.41
N THR A 53 -25.01 22.24 16.40
CA THR A 53 -25.03 23.31 15.41
C THR A 53 -23.92 24.32 15.64
N GLN A 54 -23.68 24.71 16.90
CA GLN A 54 -22.57 25.59 17.28
C GLN A 54 -21.21 24.97 16.95
N ALA A 55 -21.02 23.68 17.24
CA ALA A 55 -19.81 22.96 16.91
C ALA A 55 -19.56 22.85 15.40
N ALA A 56 -20.62 22.78 14.59
CA ALA A 56 -20.54 22.81 13.14
C ALA A 56 -20.25 24.22 12.59
N ALA A 57 -20.68 25.27 13.30
CA ALA A 57 -20.44 26.67 12.98
C ALA A 57 -19.04 27.18 13.39
N GLY A 58 -18.23 26.36 14.08
CA GLY A 58 -16.94 26.79 14.63
C GLY A 58 -17.06 27.62 15.91
N HIS A 59 -18.16 27.47 16.65
CA HIS A 59 -18.39 28.12 17.95
C HIS A 59 -18.08 27.15 19.10
N GLU A 60 -16.86 26.58 19.15
CA GLU A 60 -16.53 25.44 20.02
C GLU A 60 -16.73 25.73 21.50
N ARG A 61 -16.30 26.90 22.00
CA ARG A 61 -16.43 27.25 23.43
C ARG A 61 -17.89 27.32 23.90
N VAL A 62 -18.79 27.78 23.04
CA VAL A 62 -20.22 27.88 23.36
C VAL A 62 -20.87 26.51 23.26
N ALA A 63 -20.47 25.71 22.27
CA ALA A 63 -20.90 24.32 22.15
C ALA A 63 -20.53 23.50 23.39
N VAL A 64 -19.29 23.61 23.88
CA VAL A 64 -18.82 22.90 25.08
C VAL A 64 -19.69 23.21 26.31
N LYS A 65 -20.09 24.47 26.53
CA LYS A 65 -20.98 24.84 27.63
C LYS A 65 -22.34 24.14 27.57
N HIS A 66 -22.97 24.13 26.40
CA HIS A 66 -24.26 23.44 26.22
C HIS A 66 -24.12 21.92 26.32
N LEU A 67 -22.98 21.36 25.93
CA LEU A 67 -22.66 19.93 26.12
C LEU A 67 -22.48 19.59 27.59
N ASP A 68 -21.82 20.44 28.38
CA ASP A 68 -21.71 20.27 29.83
C ASP A 68 -23.07 20.34 30.52
N GLU A 69 -23.92 21.28 30.12
CA GLU A 69 -25.29 21.37 30.63
C GLU A 69 -26.10 20.11 30.31
N LEU A 70 -26.00 19.61 29.07
CA LEU A 70 -26.64 18.37 28.64
C LEU A 70 -26.14 17.18 29.47
N ILE A 71 -24.82 17.01 29.58
CA ILE A 71 -24.20 15.89 30.30
C ILE A 71 -24.60 15.93 31.77
N ASN A 72 -24.56 17.10 32.40
CA ASN A 72 -24.97 17.27 33.79
C ASN A 72 -26.44 16.93 33.99
N LEU A 73 -27.32 17.43 33.12
CA LEU A 73 -28.74 17.12 33.15
C LEU A 73 -28.97 15.61 33.03
N GLN A 74 -28.28 14.93 32.13
CA GLN A 74 -28.43 13.48 31.97
C GLN A 74 -27.87 12.67 33.13
N ASN A 75 -26.82 13.15 33.82
CA ASN A 75 -26.34 12.50 35.04
C ASN A 75 -27.31 12.63 36.23
N HIS A 76 -28.19 13.65 36.24
CA HIS A 76 -29.22 13.82 37.29
C HIS A 76 -30.40 12.87 37.12
N PHE A 77 -30.64 12.39 35.89
CA PHE A 77 -31.59 11.31 35.67
C PHE A 77 -30.93 10.00 36.13
N ASP A 78 -31.35 9.52 37.30
CA ASP A 78 -30.84 8.28 37.91
C ASP A 78 -31.32 7.06 37.10
N SER A 79 -30.73 6.88 35.91
CA SER A 79 -30.99 5.74 35.04
C SER A 79 -29.90 4.70 35.26
N GLN A 80 -30.32 3.45 35.42
CA GLN A 80 -29.40 2.29 35.54
C GLN A 80 -28.43 2.16 34.34
N HIS A 81 -28.70 2.84 33.21
CA HIS A 81 -27.89 2.81 32.00
C HIS A 81 -27.65 4.21 31.44
N GLU A 82 -26.39 4.53 31.08
CA GLU A 82 -26.04 5.78 30.39
C GLU A 82 -26.79 5.92 29.04
N GLN A 83 -27.38 7.07 28.79
CA GLN A 83 -28.16 7.31 27.57
C GLN A 83 -27.25 7.52 26.35
N PRO A 84 -27.57 7.00 25.14
CA PRO A 84 -26.77 7.22 23.93
C PRO A 84 -26.47 8.70 23.63
N LEU A 85 -27.43 9.58 23.95
CA LEU A 85 -27.27 11.03 23.80
C LEU A 85 -26.14 11.60 24.69
N SER A 86 -25.90 11.04 25.88
CA SER A 86 -24.82 11.46 26.80
C SER A 86 -23.47 11.12 26.18
N LEU A 87 -23.34 9.89 25.66
CA LEU A 87 -22.13 9.40 25.03
C LEU A 87 -21.80 10.20 23.76
N ASN A 88 -22.80 10.59 22.98
CA ASN A 88 -22.62 11.47 21.82
C ASN A 88 -22.22 12.89 22.23
N ALA A 89 -22.84 13.44 23.28
CA ALA A 89 -22.49 14.75 23.82
C ALA A 89 -21.04 14.81 24.31
N ARG A 90 -20.60 13.78 25.05
CA ARG A 90 -19.21 13.65 25.49
C ARG A 90 -18.24 13.55 24.30
N GLN A 91 -18.56 12.78 23.26
CA GLN A 91 -17.70 12.70 22.07
C GLN A 91 -17.54 14.07 21.40
N LEU A 92 -18.65 14.74 21.12
CA LEU A 92 -18.61 16.05 20.48
C LEU A 92 -17.89 17.10 21.34
N LYS A 93 -18.00 16.99 22.66
CA LYS A 93 -17.29 17.87 23.61
C LYS A 93 -15.79 17.71 23.44
N LEU A 94 -15.29 16.47 23.41
CA LEU A 94 -13.87 16.18 23.18
C LEU A 94 -13.38 16.69 21.83
N GLU A 95 -14.17 16.52 20.77
CA GLU A 95 -13.83 17.05 19.44
C GLU A 95 -13.72 18.58 19.42
N CYS A 96 -14.62 19.28 20.13
CA CYS A 96 -14.57 20.73 20.29
C CYS A 96 -13.36 21.18 21.11
N GLN A 97 -13.10 20.55 22.25
CA GLN A 97 -11.95 20.87 23.10
C GLN A 97 -10.62 20.59 22.39
N ARG A 98 -10.54 19.52 21.58
CA ARG A 98 -9.36 19.26 20.73
C ARG A 98 -9.12 20.37 19.71
N ARG A 99 -10.18 20.87 19.05
CA ARG A 99 -10.07 22.02 18.12
C ARG A 99 -9.64 23.31 18.83
N LEU A 100 -10.02 23.47 20.09
CA LEU A 100 -9.56 24.57 20.95
C LEU A 100 -8.13 24.38 21.50
N GLY A 101 -7.52 23.22 21.32
CA GLY A 101 -6.21 22.89 21.90
C GLY A 101 -6.26 22.60 23.42
N GLU A 102 -7.43 22.35 23.99
CA GLU A 102 -7.65 22.15 25.42
C GLU A 102 -7.45 20.69 25.88
N VAL A 103 -7.37 19.73 24.95
CA VAL A 103 -7.16 18.29 25.23
C VAL A 103 -5.88 17.82 24.54
N SER A 104 -4.92 17.27 25.30
CA SER A 104 -3.61 16.89 24.78
C SER A 104 -3.20 15.42 24.99
N ASP A 105 -3.76 14.69 25.97
CA ASP A 105 -3.21 13.39 26.40
C ASP A 105 -4.11 12.17 26.12
N GLY A 106 -5.28 12.35 25.49
CA GLY A 106 -6.21 11.27 25.14
C GLY A 106 -6.91 10.58 26.33
N SER A 107 -6.64 11.01 27.57
CA SER A 107 -7.18 10.39 28.79
C SER A 107 -8.72 10.47 28.86
N GLU A 108 -9.30 11.59 28.43
CA GLU A 108 -10.75 11.77 28.39
C GLU A 108 -11.41 10.91 27.29
N TYR A 109 -10.74 10.73 26.15
CA TYR A 109 -11.21 9.85 25.07
C TYR A 109 -11.21 8.39 25.52
N ARG A 110 -10.18 7.97 26.26
CA ARG A 110 -10.13 6.66 26.91
C ARG A 110 -11.32 6.41 27.83
N LEU A 111 -11.64 7.38 28.69
CA LEU A 111 -12.78 7.28 29.61
C LEU A 111 -14.11 7.20 28.87
N LEU A 112 -14.27 7.96 27.79
CA LEU A 112 -15.45 7.90 26.94
C LEU A 112 -15.62 6.50 26.31
N LEU A 113 -14.57 5.95 25.70
CA LEU A 113 -14.62 4.61 25.10
C LEU A 113 -14.92 3.53 26.15
N ARG A 114 -14.32 3.63 27.34
CA ARG A 114 -14.62 2.73 28.46
C ARG A 114 -16.11 2.78 28.85
N ARG A 115 -16.69 3.98 28.96
CA ARG A 115 -18.11 4.18 29.25
C ARG A 115 -19.01 3.58 28.17
N ARG A 116 -18.67 3.79 26.89
CA ARG A 116 -19.39 3.20 25.76
C ARG A 116 -19.42 1.68 25.83
N TRP A 117 -18.28 1.06 26.10
CA TRP A 117 -18.21 -0.39 26.26
C TRP A 117 -19.04 -0.89 27.45
N GLN A 118 -18.90 -0.27 28.62
CA GLN A 118 -19.68 -0.64 29.82
C GLN A 118 -21.19 -0.55 29.56
N ASN A 119 -21.63 0.53 28.92
CA ASN A 119 -23.03 0.73 28.56
C ASN A 119 -23.54 -0.32 27.55
N ALA A 120 -22.76 -0.61 26.51
CA ALA A 120 -23.12 -1.63 25.52
C ALA A 120 -23.22 -3.03 26.15
N ARG A 121 -22.30 -3.35 27.08
CA ARG A 121 -22.27 -4.61 27.83
C ARG A 121 -23.48 -4.79 28.74
N GLU A 122 -23.89 -3.73 29.44
CA GLU A 122 -25.09 -3.77 30.28
C GLU A 122 -26.35 -3.97 29.45
N HIS A 123 -26.50 -3.24 28.35
CA HIS A 123 -27.62 -3.41 27.43
C HIS A 123 -27.65 -4.81 26.81
N ALA A 124 -26.50 -5.38 26.44
CA ALA A 124 -26.40 -6.74 25.93
C ALA A 124 -26.90 -7.79 26.95
N ARG A 125 -26.50 -7.64 28.21
CA ARG A 125 -26.94 -8.50 29.32
C ARG A 125 -28.43 -8.37 29.59
N ALA A 126 -28.96 -7.15 29.61
CA ALA A 126 -30.38 -6.91 29.82
C ALA A 126 -31.25 -7.52 28.69
N ALA A 127 -30.74 -7.54 27.46
CA ALA A 127 -31.43 -8.13 26.30
C ALA A 127 -31.36 -9.67 26.25
N ASN A 128 -30.68 -10.33 27.20
CA ASN A 128 -30.41 -11.79 27.22
C ASN A 128 -29.82 -12.32 25.90
N ALA A 129 -29.06 -11.48 25.19
CA ALA A 129 -28.37 -11.86 23.97
C ALA A 129 -26.98 -12.39 24.35
N HIS A 130 -26.71 -13.67 24.06
CA HIS A 130 -25.46 -14.33 24.44
C HIS A 130 -24.19 -13.62 23.90
N VAL A 131 -24.31 -12.90 22.78
CA VAL A 131 -23.27 -12.01 22.23
C VAL A 131 -23.96 -10.86 21.50
N ASN A 132 -23.68 -9.61 21.86
CA ASN A 132 -24.23 -8.44 21.16
C ASN A 132 -23.14 -7.78 20.30
N ALA A 133 -23.44 -7.59 19.01
CA ALA A 133 -22.59 -6.86 18.06
C ALA A 133 -22.18 -5.47 18.58
N ALA A 134 -23.05 -4.78 19.32
CA ALA A 134 -22.75 -3.47 19.90
C ALA A 134 -21.66 -3.52 20.99
N GLU A 135 -21.69 -4.56 21.85
CA GLU A 135 -20.64 -4.76 22.86
C GLU A 135 -19.31 -5.13 22.18
N ALA A 136 -19.37 -6.02 21.18
CA ALA A 136 -18.20 -6.44 20.41
C ALA A 136 -17.47 -5.26 19.77
N VAL A 137 -18.21 -4.36 19.13
CA VAL A 137 -17.65 -3.15 18.51
C VAL A 137 -17.11 -2.17 19.55
N ALA A 138 -17.89 -1.88 20.61
CA ALA A 138 -17.47 -0.92 21.63
C ALA A 138 -16.22 -1.38 22.40
N LEU A 139 -16.10 -2.68 22.69
CA LEU A 139 -14.91 -3.25 23.30
C LEU A 139 -13.71 -3.18 22.33
N ALA A 140 -13.91 -3.50 21.04
CA ALA A 140 -12.84 -3.42 20.04
C ALA A 140 -12.27 -2.01 19.92
N GLU A 141 -13.12 -0.99 19.88
CA GLU A 141 -12.72 0.43 19.84
C GLU A 141 -11.93 0.82 21.10
N TYR A 142 -12.43 0.43 22.28
CA TYR A 142 -11.77 0.73 23.55
C TYR A 142 -10.38 0.09 23.64
N VAL A 143 -10.25 -1.20 23.32
CA VAL A 143 -8.96 -1.90 23.40
C VAL A 143 -7.99 -1.41 22.34
N ALA A 144 -8.44 -1.15 21.10
CA ALA A 144 -7.58 -0.58 20.07
C ALA A 144 -6.96 0.75 20.52
N PHE A 145 -7.76 1.61 21.17
CA PHE A 145 -7.27 2.84 21.77
C PHE A 145 -6.25 2.57 22.89
N LEU A 146 -6.52 1.61 23.77
CA LEU A 146 -5.56 1.25 24.83
C LEU A 146 -4.23 0.79 24.23
N CYS A 147 -4.25 -0.07 23.21
CA CYS A 147 -3.04 -0.54 22.54
C CYS A 147 -2.26 0.61 21.88
N GLU A 148 -2.95 1.61 21.34
CA GLU A 148 -2.32 2.77 20.70
C GLU A 148 -1.71 3.78 21.70
N PHE A 149 -2.29 3.92 22.89
CA PHE A 149 -1.88 4.96 23.83
C PHE A 149 -1.16 4.45 25.10
N ALA A 150 -1.08 3.13 25.31
CA ALA A 150 -0.45 2.55 26.50
C ALA A 150 1.05 2.84 26.62
N ASP A 151 1.77 3.05 25.51
CA ASP A 151 3.23 3.24 25.54
C ASP A 151 3.68 4.69 25.81
N ASN A 152 2.76 5.67 25.78
CA ASN A 152 3.10 7.11 25.80
C ASN A 152 2.85 7.84 27.12
N THR A 153 2.37 7.18 28.18
CA THR A 153 2.06 7.87 29.45
C THR A 153 2.72 7.23 30.66
N THR A 154 3.82 7.85 31.11
CA THR A 154 4.46 7.69 32.43
C THR A 154 3.62 8.27 33.59
N SER A 155 2.32 8.49 33.39
CA SER A 155 1.41 8.98 34.43
C SER A 155 0.59 7.80 34.97
N ALA A 156 0.55 7.68 36.30
CA ALA A 156 0.11 6.56 37.12
C ALA A 156 -1.40 6.19 37.03
N ALA A 157 -2.01 6.25 35.84
CA ALA A 157 -3.42 5.97 35.59
C ALA A 157 -3.63 5.07 34.36
N THR A 158 -2.65 4.28 33.93
CA THR A 158 -2.80 3.26 32.88
C THR A 158 -3.42 1.98 33.46
N ALA A 159 -4.30 1.32 32.69
CA ALA A 159 -4.61 -0.09 32.95
C ALA A 159 -3.29 -0.86 32.96
N SER A 160 -3.14 -1.89 33.81
CA SER A 160 -1.91 -2.65 33.81
C SER A 160 -1.70 -3.31 32.43
N PRO A 161 -0.46 -3.59 32.00
CA PRO A 161 -0.22 -4.34 30.76
C PRO A 161 -0.99 -5.67 30.71
N GLU A 162 -1.18 -6.31 31.85
CA GLU A 162 -1.96 -7.54 32.04
C GLU A 162 -3.47 -7.32 31.79
N ASP A 163 -4.02 -6.18 32.22
CA ASP A 163 -5.42 -5.81 31.95
C ASP A 163 -5.69 -5.60 30.46
N VAL A 164 -4.72 -5.04 29.72
CA VAL A 164 -4.88 -4.78 28.28
C VAL A 164 -4.91 -6.07 27.48
N GLU A 165 -4.04 -7.03 27.81
CA GLU A 165 -4.01 -8.33 27.13
C GLU A 165 -5.31 -9.13 27.38
N ALA A 166 -5.79 -9.17 28.63
CA ALA A 166 -7.04 -9.84 28.96
C ALA A 166 -8.25 -9.21 28.24
N LEU A 167 -8.30 -7.88 28.17
CA LEU A 167 -9.34 -7.16 27.41
C LEU A 167 -9.24 -7.43 25.90
N LEU A 168 -8.03 -7.57 25.36
CA LEU A 168 -7.80 -7.86 23.96
C LEU A 168 -8.25 -9.27 23.57
N GLU A 169 -7.94 -10.28 24.40
CA GLU A 169 -8.45 -11.64 24.23
C GLU A 169 -9.98 -11.68 24.31
N GLN A 170 -10.56 -10.96 25.28
CA GLN A 170 -12.02 -10.82 25.38
C GLN A 170 -12.62 -10.17 24.12
N ALA A 171 -11.98 -9.12 23.60
CA ALA A 171 -12.42 -8.42 22.39
C ALA A 171 -12.39 -9.34 21.16
N ILE A 172 -11.32 -10.13 21.00
CA ILE A 172 -11.16 -11.09 19.90
C ILE A 172 -12.24 -12.16 19.99
N ALA A 173 -12.46 -12.77 21.16
CA ALA A 173 -13.47 -13.80 21.35
C ALA A 173 -14.89 -13.28 21.07
N LEU A 174 -15.20 -12.07 21.55
CA LEU A 174 -16.51 -11.46 21.36
C LEU A 174 -16.76 -11.06 19.89
N ASN A 175 -15.74 -10.55 19.18
CA ASN A 175 -15.87 -10.23 17.75
C ASN A 175 -15.92 -11.48 16.87
N ARG A 176 -15.15 -12.53 17.21
CA ARG A 176 -15.18 -13.82 16.51
C ARG A 176 -16.58 -14.46 16.57
N THR A 177 -17.26 -14.36 17.72
CA THR A 177 -18.62 -14.88 17.90
C THR A 177 -19.68 -13.99 17.27
N ALA A 178 -19.53 -12.66 17.32
CA ALA A 178 -20.50 -11.71 16.76
C ALA A 178 -20.48 -11.64 15.22
N PHE A 179 -19.28 -11.70 14.61
CA PHE A 179 -19.07 -11.39 13.19
C PHE A 179 -18.35 -12.51 12.41
N GLY A 180 -17.78 -13.51 13.09
CA GLY A 180 -17.03 -14.60 12.48
C GLY A 180 -15.51 -14.39 12.47
N SER A 181 -14.77 -15.44 12.07
CA SER A 181 -13.30 -15.49 12.05
C SER A 181 -12.65 -14.73 10.88
N GLN A 182 -13.44 -14.14 9.99
CA GLN A 182 -12.95 -13.43 8.80
C GLN A 182 -13.30 -11.94 8.82
N ASP A 183 -13.90 -11.43 9.91
CA ASP A 183 -14.22 -10.01 10.05
C ASP A 183 -12.94 -9.18 10.19
N ASP A 184 -12.80 -8.11 9.40
CA ASP A 184 -11.59 -7.29 9.35
C ASP A 184 -11.27 -6.60 10.70
N ARG A 185 -12.28 -6.30 11.55
CA ARG A 185 -12.03 -5.73 12.89
C ARG A 185 -11.44 -6.78 13.80
N MET A 186 -11.97 -8.00 13.75
CA MET A 186 -11.46 -9.14 14.50
C MET A 186 -10.00 -9.42 14.12
N LEU A 187 -9.69 -9.50 12.82
CA LEU A 187 -8.31 -9.66 12.34
C LEU A 187 -7.42 -8.47 12.76
N GLY A 188 -7.97 -7.25 12.77
CA GLY A 188 -7.28 -6.06 13.26
C GLY A 188 -6.93 -6.11 14.75
N LEU A 189 -7.79 -6.68 15.60
CA LEU A 189 -7.51 -6.93 17.02
C LEU A 189 -6.44 -7.99 17.21
N MET A 190 -6.53 -9.09 16.45
CA MET A 190 -5.50 -10.13 16.47
C MET A 190 -4.13 -9.59 16.05
N GLN A 191 -4.08 -8.68 15.08
CA GLN A 191 -2.83 -8.04 14.70
C GLN A 191 -2.24 -7.20 15.83
N LEU A 192 -3.06 -6.41 16.53
CA LEU A 192 -2.60 -5.65 17.70
C LEU A 192 -2.01 -6.59 18.76
N ARG A 193 -2.65 -7.75 18.98
CA ARG A 193 -2.16 -8.78 19.90
C ARG A 193 -0.81 -9.35 19.43
N GLY A 194 -0.72 -9.75 18.16
CA GLY A 194 0.53 -10.26 17.57
C GLY A 194 1.68 -9.26 17.64
N GLU A 195 1.42 -7.98 17.38
CA GLU A 195 2.40 -6.88 17.52
C GLU A 195 2.88 -6.73 18.97
N ARG A 196 1.96 -6.74 19.95
CA ARG A 196 2.31 -6.66 21.37
C ARG A 196 3.10 -7.85 21.88
N LEU A 197 2.68 -9.07 21.55
CA LEU A 197 3.41 -10.30 21.88
C LEU A 197 4.84 -10.27 21.31
N PHE A 198 5.00 -9.79 20.08
CA PHE A 198 6.32 -9.63 19.46
C PHE A 198 7.20 -8.63 20.22
N LEU A 199 6.65 -7.47 20.57
CA LEU A 199 7.37 -6.42 21.29
C LEU A 199 7.74 -6.85 22.72
N ALA A 200 6.89 -7.64 23.38
CA ALA A 200 7.12 -8.22 24.70
C ALA A 200 8.14 -9.37 24.71
N GLY A 201 8.52 -9.89 23.53
CA GLY A 201 9.48 -11.00 23.40
C GLY A 201 8.85 -12.39 23.34
N SER A 202 7.53 -12.52 23.46
CA SER A 202 6.76 -13.77 23.25
C SER A 202 6.62 -14.08 21.76
N VAL A 203 7.76 -14.22 21.05
CA VAL A 203 7.80 -14.29 19.58
C VAL A 203 7.04 -15.53 19.05
N SER A 204 7.13 -16.68 19.72
CA SER A 204 6.42 -17.90 19.27
C SER A 204 4.89 -17.76 19.33
N GLU A 205 4.36 -17.08 20.36
CA GLU A 205 2.92 -16.80 20.46
C GLU A 205 2.49 -15.77 19.40
N SER A 206 3.32 -14.77 19.14
CA SER A 206 3.11 -13.83 18.04
C SER A 206 3.03 -14.54 16.69
N VAL A 207 3.93 -15.49 16.41
CA VAL A 207 3.92 -16.32 15.20
C VAL A 207 2.59 -17.06 15.05
N ALA A 208 2.09 -17.69 16.12
CA ALA A 208 0.82 -18.42 16.08
C ALA A 208 -0.36 -17.51 15.71
N VAL A 209 -0.46 -16.35 16.37
CA VAL A 209 -1.53 -15.38 16.11
C VAL A 209 -1.44 -14.82 14.69
N LEU A 210 -0.25 -14.39 14.26
CA LEU A 210 -0.04 -13.80 12.94
C LEU A 210 -0.24 -14.83 11.81
N THR A 211 0.04 -16.11 12.07
CA THR A 211 -0.24 -17.22 11.14
C THR A 211 -1.73 -17.39 10.91
N GLU A 212 -2.54 -17.39 11.97
CA GLU A 212 -4.01 -17.48 11.85
C GLU A 212 -4.56 -16.32 10.99
N ILE A 213 -4.04 -15.09 11.18
CA ILE A 213 -4.44 -13.93 10.37
C ILE A 213 -4.00 -14.10 8.91
N ALA A 214 -2.76 -14.54 8.67
CA ALA A 214 -2.23 -14.72 7.33
C ALA A 214 -3.07 -15.74 6.53
N ASP A 215 -3.44 -16.85 7.17
CA ASP A 215 -4.25 -17.90 6.55
C ASP A 215 -5.70 -17.42 6.29
N ALA A 216 -6.27 -16.61 7.19
CA ALA A 216 -7.56 -15.95 6.98
C ALA A 216 -7.54 -14.96 5.79
N ILE A 217 -6.47 -14.17 5.65
CA ILE A 217 -6.28 -13.26 4.51
C ILE A 217 -6.22 -14.06 3.19
N GLU A 218 -5.48 -15.18 3.16
CA GLU A 218 -5.38 -16.00 1.95
C GLU A 218 -6.72 -16.67 1.59
N GLN A 219 -7.50 -17.13 2.58
CA GLN A 219 -8.83 -17.70 2.33
C GLN A 219 -9.81 -16.69 1.72
N THR A 220 -9.66 -15.39 2.00
CA THR A 220 -10.54 -14.31 1.52
C THR A 220 -10.01 -13.58 0.29
N ARG A 221 -8.92 -14.08 -0.32
CA ARG A 221 -8.20 -13.45 -1.45
C ARG A 221 -9.05 -13.33 -2.72
N LEU A 222 -9.84 -14.34 -3.08
CA LEU A 222 -10.57 -14.40 -4.36
C LEU A 222 -11.80 -13.50 -4.49
N PRO A 223 -12.70 -13.39 -3.48
CA PRO A 223 -13.90 -12.55 -3.60
C PRO A 223 -13.59 -11.05 -3.73
N ARG A 224 -12.40 -10.60 -3.27
CA ARG A 224 -11.97 -9.19 -3.30
C ARG A 224 -11.10 -8.85 -4.52
N GLY A 225 -10.46 -9.84 -5.15
CA GLY A 225 -9.45 -9.69 -6.21
C GLY A 225 -9.98 -9.49 -7.64
N GLN A 226 -11.30 -9.52 -7.89
CA GLN A 226 -11.87 -9.32 -9.24
C GLN A 226 -11.77 -7.86 -9.77
N ARG A 227 -11.01 -6.97 -9.13
CA ARG A 227 -10.90 -5.54 -9.51
C ARG A 227 -9.49 -5.13 -9.92
N GLY A 228 -8.79 -5.96 -10.69
CA GLY A 228 -7.49 -5.62 -11.32
C GLY A 228 -6.33 -5.43 -10.34
N LEU A 229 -5.23 -4.84 -10.83
CA LEU A 229 -4.00 -4.50 -10.07
C LEU A 229 -4.18 -3.47 -8.93
N HIS A 230 -5.40 -3.31 -8.42
CA HIS A 230 -5.67 -2.45 -7.28
C HIS A 230 -4.95 -2.96 -6.01
N PRO A 231 -4.49 -2.06 -5.12
CA PRO A 231 -3.75 -2.46 -3.94
C PRO A 231 -4.60 -3.37 -3.06
N ALA A 232 -4.19 -4.64 -2.91
CA ALA A 232 -4.68 -5.51 -1.86
C ALA A 232 -4.48 -4.80 -0.52
N SER A 233 -5.58 -4.49 0.15
CA SER A 233 -5.65 -4.01 1.54
C SER A 233 -4.58 -2.98 1.93
N ARG A 234 -4.67 -1.73 1.42
CA ARG A 234 -4.16 -0.56 2.15
C ARG A 234 -5.02 -0.39 3.42
N GLY A 235 -4.74 -1.19 4.43
CA GLY A 235 -5.51 -1.24 5.67
C GLY A 235 -4.67 -1.74 6.83
N ARG A 236 -5.29 -1.82 8.01
CA ARG A 236 -4.68 -2.20 9.30
C ARG A 236 -3.76 -3.44 9.18
N LEU A 237 -4.17 -4.43 8.37
CA LEU A 237 -3.50 -5.72 8.10
C LEU A 237 -2.21 -5.68 7.26
N SER A 238 -1.79 -4.52 6.77
CA SER A 238 -0.60 -4.42 5.89
C SER A 238 0.71 -4.86 6.57
N ARG A 239 0.77 -4.82 7.90
CA ARG A 239 1.95 -5.22 8.69
C ARG A 239 1.99 -6.71 9.05
N THR A 240 0.90 -7.45 8.86
CA THR A 240 0.79 -8.86 9.31
C THR A 240 1.84 -9.76 8.67
N LEU A 241 1.89 -9.83 7.34
CA LEU A 241 2.84 -10.72 6.65
C LEU A 241 4.30 -10.30 6.86
N PRO A 242 4.66 -9.00 6.79
CA PRO A 242 6.02 -8.59 7.13
C PRO A 242 6.43 -8.96 8.55
N LEU A 243 5.56 -8.74 9.54
CA LEU A 243 5.86 -9.09 10.93
C LEU A 243 5.96 -10.59 11.13
N LEU A 244 5.09 -11.39 10.50
CA LEU A 244 5.13 -12.85 10.56
C LEU A 244 6.45 -13.40 10.02
N ALA A 245 6.89 -12.90 8.86
CA ALA A 245 8.17 -13.31 8.27
C ALA A 245 9.35 -12.99 9.21
N ILE A 246 9.37 -11.78 9.79
CA ILE A 246 10.39 -11.38 10.76
C ILE A 246 10.33 -12.25 12.03
N ALA A 247 9.15 -12.53 12.55
CA ALA A 247 8.96 -13.35 13.75
C ALA A 247 9.45 -14.79 13.53
N LEU A 248 9.12 -15.40 12.39
CA LEU A 248 9.61 -16.73 12.00
C LEU A 248 11.13 -16.76 11.86
N ALA A 249 11.72 -15.72 11.24
CA ALA A 249 13.17 -15.60 11.10
C ALA A 249 13.85 -15.52 12.47
N ARG A 250 13.26 -14.78 13.43
CA ARG A 250 13.76 -14.70 14.81
C ARG A 250 13.67 -16.02 15.57
N THR A 251 12.66 -16.84 15.30
CA THR A 251 12.55 -18.18 15.89
C THR A 251 13.46 -19.23 15.23
N GLY A 252 14.17 -18.87 14.15
CA GLY A 252 15.10 -19.75 13.44
C GLY A 252 14.47 -20.55 12.29
N ASP A 253 13.19 -20.36 11.98
CA ASP A 253 12.53 -21.01 10.84
C ASP A 253 12.69 -20.16 9.57
N ALA A 254 13.90 -20.19 9.02
CA ALA A 254 14.31 -19.36 7.90
C ALA A 254 13.50 -19.62 6.62
N THR A 255 13.11 -20.88 6.39
CA THR A 255 12.36 -21.28 5.20
C THR A 255 10.89 -20.85 5.31
N ALA A 256 10.22 -21.08 6.44
CA ALA A 256 8.86 -20.60 6.63
C ALA A 256 8.81 -19.07 6.61
N ALA A 257 9.80 -18.39 7.21
CA ALA A 257 9.92 -16.95 7.16
C ALA A 257 9.96 -16.43 5.71
N TRP A 258 10.77 -17.05 4.85
CA TRP A 258 10.86 -16.68 3.44
C TRP A 258 9.56 -16.96 2.69
N GLN A 259 8.92 -18.12 2.94
CA GLN A 259 7.66 -18.46 2.30
C GLN A 259 6.57 -17.43 2.62
N ARG A 260 6.45 -17.01 3.89
CA ARG A 260 5.48 -15.99 4.33
C ARG A 260 5.81 -14.60 3.77
N LEU A 261 7.10 -14.27 3.64
CA LEU A 261 7.54 -13.04 2.98
C LEU A 261 7.12 -13.00 1.51
N GLU A 262 7.37 -14.09 0.78
CA GLU A 262 7.05 -14.21 -0.64
C GLU A 262 5.54 -14.27 -0.90
N GLN A 263 4.76 -14.93 -0.02
CA GLN A 263 3.29 -14.89 -0.07
C GLN A 263 2.73 -13.46 -0.08
N GLY A 264 3.39 -12.53 0.62
CA GLY A 264 2.96 -11.13 0.68
C GLY A 264 3.25 -10.31 -0.57
N ARG A 265 4.07 -10.81 -1.51
CA ARG A 265 4.66 -10.02 -2.60
C ARG A 265 3.92 -10.16 -3.90
N ALA A 266 3.84 -9.03 -4.62
CA ALA A 266 3.31 -8.93 -5.97
C ALA A 266 1.97 -9.65 -6.20
N ARG A 267 1.15 -9.82 -5.14
CA ARG A 267 -0.05 -10.69 -5.19
C ARG A 267 -1.00 -10.32 -6.32
N GLY A 268 -1.35 -9.04 -6.42
CA GLY A 268 -2.22 -8.57 -7.50
C GLY A 268 -1.63 -8.81 -8.90
N LEU A 269 -0.31 -8.65 -9.06
CA LEU A 269 0.38 -8.92 -10.32
C LEU A 269 0.41 -10.42 -10.62
N TRP A 270 0.66 -11.25 -9.63
CA TRP A 270 0.69 -12.70 -9.78
C TRP A 270 -0.69 -13.27 -10.13
N ASP A 271 -1.73 -12.78 -9.46
CA ASP A 271 -3.13 -13.16 -9.74
C ASP A 271 -3.53 -12.77 -11.17
N GLU A 272 -3.17 -11.56 -11.61
CA GLU A 272 -3.41 -11.08 -12.98
C GLU A 272 -2.66 -11.92 -14.03
N LEU A 273 -1.36 -12.18 -13.82
CA LEU A 273 -0.54 -12.98 -14.74
C LEU A 273 -1.03 -14.42 -14.85
N ALA A 274 -1.39 -15.05 -13.73
CA ALA A 274 -1.91 -16.41 -13.72
C ALA A 274 -3.27 -16.53 -14.41
N ALA A 275 -4.16 -15.55 -14.20
CA ALA A 275 -5.46 -15.50 -14.89
C ALA A 275 -5.29 -15.42 -16.41
N ARG A 276 -4.34 -14.60 -16.88
CA ARG A 276 -4.02 -14.47 -18.31
C ARG A 276 -3.40 -15.74 -18.88
N HIS A 277 -2.44 -16.32 -18.19
CA HIS A 277 -1.80 -17.55 -18.61
C HIS A 277 -2.83 -18.68 -18.77
N ALA A 278 -3.78 -18.80 -17.84
CA ALA A 278 -4.88 -19.75 -17.93
C ALA A 278 -5.79 -19.48 -19.13
N ALA A 279 -6.15 -18.20 -19.38
CA ALA A 279 -6.95 -17.82 -20.55
C ALA A 279 -6.26 -18.19 -21.89
N ASP A 280 -4.94 -17.98 -21.99
CA ASP A 280 -4.16 -18.32 -23.18
C ASP A 280 -4.05 -19.84 -23.38
N THR A 281 -3.91 -20.64 -22.31
CA THR A 281 -3.89 -22.12 -22.41
C THR A 281 -5.25 -22.70 -22.80
N HIS A 282 -6.36 -22.09 -22.34
CA HIS A 282 -7.70 -22.51 -22.73
C HIS A 282 -8.02 -22.23 -24.22
N ALA A 283 -7.39 -21.23 -24.83
CA ALA A 283 -7.51 -20.96 -26.26
C ALA A 283 -6.76 -21.98 -27.14
N SER A 284 -5.75 -22.67 -26.60
CA SER A 284 -5.05 -23.78 -27.25
C SER A 284 -5.65 -25.12 -26.80
N THR A 285 -6.68 -25.61 -27.50
CA THR A 285 -7.32 -26.90 -27.15
C THR A 285 -6.34 -28.07 -27.20
N ASN A 286 -6.09 -28.69 -26.03
CA ASN A 286 -5.97 -30.13 -25.75
C ASN A 286 -4.89 -30.44 -24.68
N SER A 287 -5.03 -29.86 -23.48
CA SER A 287 -4.40 -30.39 -22.27
C SER A 287 -5.39 -30.26 -21.11
N GLN A 288 -5.45 -31.29 -20.26
CA GLN A 288 -6.38 -31.37 -19.14
C GLN A 288 -6.19 -30.14 -18.23
N ALA A 289 -7.20 -29.27 -18.22
CA ALA A 289 -7.27 -28.17 -17.27
C ALA A 289 -7.37 -28.75 -15.85
N PRO A 290 -6.59 -28.26 -14.87
CA PRO A 290 -6.96 -28.42 -13.48
C PRO A 290 -8.23 -27.58 -13.24
N THR A 291 -9.37 -28.26 -13.18
CA THR A 291 -10.60 -27.75 -12.56
C THR A 291 -10.32 -27.38 -11.11
N SER A 292 -10.08 -26.10 -10.84
CA SER A 292 -10.47 -25.41 -9.59
C SER A 292 -10.18 -23.92 -9.73
N LEU A 293 -11.16 -23.07 -9.40
CA LEU A 293 -11.05 -21.62 -9.43
C LEU A 293 -9.79 -21.09 -8.72
N GLY A 294 -8.84 -20.55 -9.48
CA GLY A 294 -8.56 -19.10 -9.42
C GLY A 294 -7.49 -18.56 -8.47
N VAL A 295 -6.72 -19.35 -7.69
CA VAL A 295 -5.59 -18.79 -6.93
C VAL A 295 -4.26 -19.22 -7.54
N ALA A 296 -3.46 -18.23 -7.95
CA ALA A 296 -2.08 -18.44 -8.29
C ALA A 296 -1.29 -18.76 -7.00
N THR A 297 -0.92 -20.02 -6.82
CA THR A 297 -0.11 -20.43 -5.67
C THR A 297 1.29 -19.84 -5.80
N THR A 298 1.76 -19.19 -4.75
CA THR A 298 3.15 -18.76 -4.63
C THR A 298 4.08 -19.97 -4.75
N TYR A 299 5.19 -19.84 -5.47
CA TYR A 299 6.15 -20.94 -5.61
C TYR A 299 6.79 -21.27 -4.26
N ASP A 300 7.14 -22.54 -4.06
CA ASP A 300 7.94 -22.94 -2.92
C ASP A 300 9.42 -22.61 -3.12
N LEU A 301 10.20 -22.69 -2.04
CA LEU A 301 11.62 -22.38 -2.09
C LEU A 301 12.38 -23.24 -3.12
N PRO A 302 12.21 -24.57 -3.17
CA PRO A 302 12.88 -25.39 -4.18
C PRO A 302 12.54 -25.01 -5.62
N ALA A 303 11.29 -24.63 -5.92
CA ALA A 303 10.90 -24.18 -7.26
C ALA A 303 11.62 -22.90 -7.66
N VAL A 304 11.72 -21.93 -6.75
CA VAL A 304 12.48 -20.70 -7.01
C VAL A 304 13.97 -21.01 -7.15
N GLN A 305 14.54 -21.80 -6.24
CA GLN A 305 15.97 -22.12 -6.20
C GLN A 305 16.48 -22.82 -7.45
N ARG A 306 15.67 -23.70 -8.05
CA ARG A 306 15.98 -24.35 -9.34
C ARG A 306 16.28 -23.35 -10.46
N GLN A 307 15.69 -22.16 -10.40
CA GLN A 307 15.84 -21.12 -11.42
C GLN A 307 16.98 -20.13 -11.13
N ILE A 308 17.57 -20.13 -9.93
CA ILE A 308 18.66 -19.22 -9.56
C ILE A 308 20.01 -19.73 -10.12
N PRO A 309 20.74 -18.94 -10.93
CA PRO A 309 22.12 -19.29 -11.33
C PRO A 309 23.09 -19.38 -10.15
N ALA A 310 24.19 -20.13 -10.29
CA ALA A 310 25.11 -20.41 -9.18
C ALA A 310 25.83 -19.16 -8.61
N ASP A 311 26.09 -18.16 -9.45
CA ASP A 311 26.73 -16.88 -9.11
C ASP A 311 25.72 -15.75 -8.79
N THR A 312 24.44 -16.10 -8.68
CA THR A 312 23.35 -15.17 -8.44
C THR A 312 22.82 -15.31 -7.02
N MET A 313 22.34 -14.19 -6.46
CA MET A 313 21.63 -14.16 -5.19
C MET A 313 20.37 -13.30 -5.33
N LEU A 314 19.24 -13.84 -4.90
CA LEU A 314 18.05 -13.05 -4.66
C LEU A 314 18.18 -12.38 -3.30
N VAL A 315 17.98 -11.08 -3.22
CA VAL A 315 18.07 -10.31 -1.97
C VAL A 315 16.82 -9.47 -1.78
N SER A 316 16.39 -9.32 -0.53
CA SER A 316 15.34 -8.38 -0.21
C SER A 316 15.44 -7.80 1.19
N TRP A 317 14.88 -6.61 1.36
CA TRP A 317 14.78 -5.91 2.63
C TRP A 317 13.33 -5.85 3.09
N ILE A 318 13.10 -6.07 4.37
CA ILE A 318 11.80 -6.03 5.01
C ILE A 318 11.89 -5.30 6.34
N GLY A 319 10.83 -4.59 6.72
CA GLY A 319 10.76 -4.04 8.05
C GLY A 319 9.36 -3.67 8.49
N VAL A 320 9.21 -3.56 9.80
CA VAL A 320 8.01 -3.10 10.48
C VAL A 320 8.41 -1.98 11.44
N TYR A 321 7.61 -0.92 11.49
CA TYR A 321 7.84 0.22 12.36
C TYR A 321 6.60 0.52 13.20
N TRP A 322 6.85 0.73 14.50
CA TRP A 322 5.86 1.11 15.50
C TRP A 322 6.15 2.53 15.97
N ALA A 323 5.40 3.50 15.44
CA ALA A 323 5.60 4.92 15.73
C ALA A 323 5.48 5.26 17.23
N GLN A 324 4.55 4.61 17.93
CA GLN A 324 4.31 4.83 19.36
C GLN A 324 5.48 4.33 20.22
N ALA A 325 5.97 3.12 19.92
CA ALA A 325 7.15 2.57 20.58
C ALA A 325 8.47 3.19 20.08
N LYS A 326 8.43 4.08 19.07
CA LYS A 326 9.59 4.62 18.33
C LYS A 326 10.61 3.53 17.95
N ARG A 327 10.09 2.34 17.64
CA ARG A 327 10.90 1.13 17.42
C ARG A 327 10.61 0.59 16.03
N GLY A 328 11.66 0.20 15.34
CA GLY A 328 11.56 -0.57 14.10
C GLY A 328 12.27 -1.90 14.23
N GLU A 329 11.89 -2.83 13.37
CA GLU A 329 12.56 -4.12 13.21
C GLU A 329 12.78 -4.34 11.72
N PHE A 330 14.03 -4.46 11.30
CA PHE A 330 14.41 -4.49 9.89
C PHE A 330 15.36 -5.64 9.63
N TRP A 331 15.14 -6.34 8.51
CA TRP A 331 15.88 -7.53 8.13
C TRP A 331 16.18 -7.52 6.63
N ALA A 332 17.29 -8.11 6.25
CA ALA A 332 17.53 -8.55 4.89
C ALA A 332 17.40 -10.08 4.81
N CYS A 333 16.81 -10.56 3.71
CA CYS A 333 16.72 -11.98 3.40
C CYS A 333 17.48 -12.24 2.08
N ALA A 334 18.39 -13.20 2.10
CA ALA A 334 19.18 -13.63 0.96
C ALA A 334 18.88 -15.09 0.61
N VAL A 335 18.62 -15.36 -0.67
CA VAL A 335 18.37 -16.71 -1.18
C VAL A 335 19.33 -17.01 -2.32
N ARG A 336 20.00 -18.16 -2.19
CA ARG A 336 20.96 -18.70 -3.17
C ARG A 336 20.35 -19.95 -3.82
N ARG A 337 21.01 -20.44 -4.87
CA ARG A 337 20.58 -21.63 -5.64
C ARG A 337 20.34 -22.88 -4.77
N THR A 338 21.05 -23.03 -3.67
CA THR A 338 20.90 -24.13 -2.71
C THR A 338 21.06 -23.61 -1.28
N GLY A 339 20.62 -24.41 -0.30
CA GLY A 339 20.68 -24.09 1.12
C GLY A 339 19.46 -23.30 1.61
N GLU A 340 19.39 -23.09 2.93
CA GLU A 340 18.30 -22.32 3.53
C GLU A 340 18.44 -20.81 3.28
N PRO A 341 17.34 -20.05 3.24
CA PRO A 341 17.39 -18.59 3.19
C PRO A 341 18.19 -18.04 4.37
N ARG A 342 19.04 -17.05 4.11
CA ARG A 342 19.84 -16.39 5.16
C ARG A 342 19.21 -15.07 5.54
N TRP A 343 18.96 -14.90 6.83
CA TRP A 343 18.30 -13.72 7.40
C TRP A 343 19.29 -12.88 8.20
N PHE A 344 19.37 -11.60 7.90
CA PHE A 344 20.32 -10.65 8.48
C PHE A 344 19.56 -9.52 9.19
N PRO A 345 19.64 -9.41 10.53
CA PRO A 345 19.05 -8.28 11.22
C PRO A 345 19.84 -7.01 10.87
N LEU A 346 19.13 -5.94 10.51
CA LEU A 346 19.73 -4.66 10.20
C LEU A 346 19.76 -3.80 11.47
N ARG A 347 20.94 -3.28 11.80
CA ARG A 347 21.19 -2.46 12.99
C ARG A 347 21.67 -1.07 12.60
N GLY A 348 21.50 -0.12 13.51
CA GLY A 348 22.01 1.24 13.32
C GLY A 348 23.53 1.27 13.19
N THR A 349 24.05 2.31 12.54
CA THR A 349 25.51 2.44 12.28
C THR A 349 26.35 2.69 13.54
N THR A 350 25.72 3.12 14.64
CA THR A 350 26.40 3.59 15.85
C THR A 350 26.02 2.83 17.11
N THR A 351 25.03 1.93 17.06
CA THR A 351 24.55 1.16 18.22
C THR A 351 24.18 -0.27 17.83
N SER A 352 24.21 -1.21 18.79
CA SER A 352 23.66 -2.56 18.63
C SER A 352 22.12 -2.60 18.60
N GLU A 353 21.48 -1.43 18.66
CA GLU A 353 20.02 -1.28 18.69
C GLU A 353 19.41 -1.43 17.29
N PRO A 354 18.12 -1.80 17.19
CA PRO A 354 17.41 -1.84 15.92
C PRO A 354 17.40 -0.48 15.21
N LEU A 355 17.38 -0.49 13.88
CA LEU A 355 17.38 0.74 13.07
C LEU A 355 16.29 1.72 13.53
N SER A 356 16.68 2.97 13.79
CA SER A 356 15.75 4.01 14.24
C SER A 356 14.99 4.64 13.05
N THR A 357 13.92 5.38 13.35
CA THR A 357 13.18 6.17 12.34
C THR A 357 14.07 7.19 11.62
N ASP A 358 15.07 7.73 12.32
CA ASP A 358 16.00 8.71 11.76
C ASP A 358 16.94 8.05 10.73
N GLU A 359 17.23 6.76 10.88
CA GLU A 359 18.04 5.98 9.94
C GLU A 359 17.25 5.53 8.70
N LEU A 360 15.91 5.49 8.76
CA LEU A 360 15.07 5.41 7.55
C LEU A 360 15.06 6.72 6.76
N HIS A 361 15.36 7.87 7.39
CA HIS A 361 15.46 9.13 6.66
C HIS A 361 16.72 9.21 5.82
N VAL A 362 17.80 8.51 6.17
CA VAL A 362 19.07 8.56 5.42
C VAL A 362 18.89 8.10 3.98
N SER A 363 18.18 6.99 3.75
CA SER A 363 17.90 6.51 2.38
C SER A 363 16.94 7.43 1.62
N ARG A 364 15.94 8.02 2.29
CA ARG A 364 15.05 9.01 1.67
C ARG A 364 15.77 10.32 1.35
N GLN A 365 16.69 10.77 2.21
CA GLN A 365 17.54 11.93 1.99
C GLN A 365 18.47 11.68 0.80
N LEU A 366 19.07 10.49 0.71
CA LEU A 366 19.88 10.10 -0.45
C LEU A 366 19.05 10.17 -1.74
N LEU A 367 17.87 9.55 -1.75
CA LEU A 367 16.97 9.60 -2.90
C LEU A 367 16.56 11.03 -3.26
N SER A 368 16.24 11.85 -2.25
CA SER A 368 15.89 13.26 -2.43
C SER A 368 17.02 14.05 -3.08
N GLU A 369 18.27 13.88 -2.61
CA GLU A 369 19.43 14.56 -3.18
C GLU A 369 19.75 14.05 -4.59
N LEU A 370 19.66 12.73 -4.85
CA LEU A 370 19.83 12.16 -6.18
C LEU A 370 18.79 12.68 -7.19
N SER A 371 17.58 12.96 -6.70
CA SER A 371 16.47 13.47 -7.53
C SER A 371 16.62 14.94 -7.91
N ARG A 372 17.59 15.67 -7.34
CA ARG A 372 17.86 17.07 -7.70
C ARG A 372 18.46 17.15 -9.11
N PRO A 373 18.24 18.26 -9.84
CA PRO A 373 18.91 18.51 -11.11
C PRO A 373 20.44 18.47 -10.96
N ASP A 374 21.16 18.00 -11.98
CA ASP A 374 22.62 17.76 -11.94
C ASP A 374 23.42 18.94 -11.34
N GLY A 375 23.07 20.18 -11.68
CA GLY A 375 23.75 21.39 -11.17
C GLY A 375 23.39 21.81 -9.74
N GLN A 376 22.46 21.12 -9.08
CA GLN A 376 21.98 21.41 -7.72
C GLN A 376 22.26 20.27 -6.73
N ARG A 377 22.89 19.18 -7.18
CA ARG A 377 23.25 18.04 -6.32
C ARG A 377 24.45 18.36 -5.45
N ASP A 378 24.35 18.05 -4.16
CA ASP A 378 25.51 18.04 -3.27
C ASP A 378 26.21 16.67 -3.34
N LEU A 379 27.29 16.60 -4.12
CA LEU A 379 28.03 15.36 -4.33
C LEU A 379 28.72 14.83 -3.06
N GLN A 380 29.12 15.72 -2.13
CA GLN A 380 29.74 15.31 -0.87
C GLN A 380 28.70 14.70 0.06
N LEU A 381 27.51 15.30 0.12
CA LEU A 381 26.39 14.76 0.86
C LEU A 381 25.94 13.42 0.28
N ILE A 382 25.84 13.30 -1.05
CA ILE A 382 25.50 12.04 -1.72
C ILE A 382 26.52 10.95 -1.34
N ALA A 383 27.82 11.21 -1.45
CA ALA A 383 28.84 10.22 -1.09
C ALA A 383 28.71 9.77 0.38
N LYS A 384 28.54 10.73 1.31
CA LYS A 384 28.34 10.44 2.74
C LYS A 384 27.10 9.59 2.99
N LEU A 385 25.96 9.96 2.39
CA LEU A 385 24.71 9.23 2.57
C LEU A 385 24.78 7.84 1.91
N SER A 386 25.40 7.72 0.74
CA SER A 386 25.64 6.43 0.07
C SER A 386 26.47 5.48 0.94
N ASP A 387 27.56 5.97 1.55
CA ASP A 387 28.38 5.17 2.46
C ASP A 387 27.58 4.69 3.68
N GLN A 388 26.73 5.57 4.25
CA GLN A 388 25.86 5.20 5.38
C GLN A 388 24.82 4.15 4.98
N VAL A 389 24.14 4.33 3.85
CA VAL A 389 23.14 3.36 3.37
C VAL A 389 23.80 2.03 3.01
N ARG A 390 24.98 2.05 2.36
CA ARG A 390 25.77 0.83 2.08
C ARG A 390 26.09 0.09 3.38
N ALA A 391 26.62 0.78 4.38
CA ALA A 391 26.98 0.19 5.68
C ALA A 391 25.78 -0.46 6.38
N GLN A 392 24.58 0.13 6.25
CA GLN A 392 23.39 -0.39 6.90
C GLN A 392 22.63 -1.46 6.11
N ARG A 393 22.82 -1.55 4.78
CA ARG A 393 22.00 -2.40 3.89
C ARG A 393 22.79 -3.49 3.18
N LEU A 394 24.00 -3.20 2.75
CA LEU A 394 24.84 -4.10 1.96
C LEU A 394 25.90 -4.82 2.83
N ASP A 395 26.56 -4.12 3.74
CA ASP A 395 27.59 -4.74 4.59
C ASP A 395 27.05 -5.94 5.40
N PRO A 396 25.83 -5.91 5.97
CA PRO A 396 25.28 -7.05 6.71
C PRO A 396 25.09 -8.32 5.86
N ILE A 397 24.85 -8.17 4.55
CA ILE A 397 24.61 -9.29 3.64
C ILE A 397 25.89 -9.76 2.94
N GLN A 398 27.00 -9.04 3.05
CA GLN A 398 28.28 -9.39 2.43
C GLN A 398 28.71 -10.85 2.70
N PRO A 399 28.52 -11.42 3.91
CA PRO A 399 28.83 -12.84 4.16
C PRO A 399 28.01 -13.85 3.34
N ALA A 400 26.88 -13.44 2.74
CA ALA A 400 26.12 -14.27 1.77
C ALA A 400 26.61 -14.15 0.34
N CYS A 401 27.38 -13.10 0.03
CA CYS A 401 27.95 -12.89 -1.30
C CYS A 401 29.24 -13.68 -1.54
N LEU A 402 29.90 -14.16 -0.48
CA LEU A 402 31.13 -14.92 -0.57
C LEU A 402 30.89 -16.34 -1.13
N ALA A 403 31.94 -16.93 -1.70
CA ALA A 403 31.92 -18.33 -2.12
C ALA A 403 31.77 -19.25 -0.90
N THR A 404 30.89 -20.24 -0.98
CA THR A 404 30.61 -21.17 0.11
C THR A 404 30.36 -22.56 -0.44
N GLY A 405 31.19 -23.54 -0.06
CA GLY A 405 31.07 -24.91 -0.56
C GLY A 405 31.16 -24.96 -2.08
N GLU A 406 30.11 -25.45 -2.73
CA GLU A 406 30.01 -25.56 -4.19
C GLU A 406 29.51 -24.28 -4.88
N LEU A 407 29.04 -23.29 -4.11
CA LEU A 407 28.52 -22.04 -4.68
C LEU A 407 29.66 -21.03 -4.89
N PRO A 408 29.87 -20.50 -6.11
CA PRO A 408 30.86 -19.47 -6.39
C PRO A 408 30.49 -18.14 -5.73
N ALA A 409 31.40 -17.17 -5.68
CA ALA A 409 31.07 -15.82 -5.23
C ALA A 409 29.94 -15.21 -6.07
N VAL A 410 29.13 -14.34 -5.45
CA VAL A 410 28.02 -13.65 -6.11
C VAL A 410 28.54 -12.56 -7.02
N ASN A 411 28.14 -12.59 -8.28
CA ASN A 411 28.37 -11.52 -9.26
C ASN A 411 27.07 -10.79 -9.62
N ASN A 412 25.92 -11.46 -9.45
CA ASN A 412 24.61 -10.97 -9.82
C ASN A 412 23.70 -10.84 -8.59
N LEU A 413 23.26 -9.63 -8.28
CA LEU A 413 22.26 -9.35 -7.25
C LEU A 413 20.90 -9.09 -7.91
N VAL A 414 19.92 -9.91 -7.56
CA VAL A 414 18.53 -9.72 -7.97
C VAL A 414 17.75 -9.21 -6.76
N VAL A 415 17.39 -7.94 -6.79
CA VAL A 415 16.63 -7.27 -5.73
C VAL A 415 15.15 -7.59 -5.89
N VAL A 416 14.61 -8.37 -4.95
CA VAL A 416 13.20 -8.73 -4.92
C VAL A 416 12.43 -7.68 -4.13
N MET A 417 11.85 -6.68 -4.81
CA MET A 417 11.25 -5.46 -4.26
C MET A 417 12.19 -4.69 -3.30
N PRO A 418 12.51 -3.42 -3.57
CA PRO A 418 13.56 -2.72 -2.83
C PRO A 418 13.26 -2.45 -1.34
N GLY A 419 12.04 -2.74 -0.85
CA GLY A 419 11.68 -2.62 0.56
C GLY A 419 12.08 -1.27 1.17
N PRO A 420 12.53 -1.21 2.44
CA PRO A 420 13.00 0.01 3.09
C PRO A 420 14.41 0.48 2.63
N CYS A 421 14.98 -0.10 1.56
CA CYS A 421 16.27 0.35 1.04
C CYS A 421 16.15 1.74 0.40
N HIS A 422 15.03 2.04 -0.28
CA HIS A 422 14.64 3.34 -0.87
C HIS A 422 15.69 4.08 -1.74
N ALA A 423 16.85 3.49 -2.02
CA ALA A 423 17.88 4.02 -2.90
C ALA A 423 18.26 2.96 -3.96
N PRO A 424 18.59 3.37 -5.21
CA PRO A 424 19.12 2.46 -6.21
C PRO A 424 20.43 1.84 -5.71
N LEU A 425 20.53 0.50 -5.72
CA LEU A 425 21.72 -0.19 -5.22
C LEU A 425 22.97 0.13 -6.05
N GLU A 426 22.79 0.51 -7.32
CA GLU A 426 23.85 0.91 -8.25
C GLU A 426 24.61 2.14 -7.75
N VAL A 427 23.97 3.00 -6.95
CA VAL A 427 24.62 4.15 -6.33
C VAL A 427 25.45 3.74 -5.11
N LEU A 428 25.18 2.56 -4.55
CA LEU A 428 25.82 2.07 -3.32
C LEU A 428 27.02 1.15 -3.59
N THR A 429 27.06 0.49 -4.76
CA THR A 429 28.12 -0.45 -5.11
C THR A 429 28.22 -0.68 -6.62
N ASP A 430 29.45 -0.88 -7.09
CA ASP A 430 29.82 -1.32 -8.44
C ASP A 430 30.29 -2.78 -8.49
N ALA A 431 30.28 -3.48 -7.35
CA ALA A 431 30.81 -4.84 -7.23
C ALA A 431 29.92 -5.92 -7.87
N TYR A 432 28.65 -5.59 -8.16
CA TYR A 432 27.65 -6.54 -8.63
C TYR A 432 26.89 -6.01 -9.84
N THR A 433 26.47 -6.91 -10.73
CA THR A 433 25.40 -6.62 -11.67
C THR A 433 24.06 -6.67 -10.93
N ILE A 434 23.30 -5.59 -10.98
CA ILE A 434 22.05 -5.44 -10.23
C ILE A 434 20.84 -5.55 -11.17
N SER A 435 19.83 -6.29 -10.75
CA SER A 435 18.52 -6.37 -11.42
C SER A 435 17.40 -6.37 -10.38
N TYR A 436 16.18 -6.00 -10.79
CA TYR A 436 15.04 -5.91 -9.88
C TYR A 436 13.90 -6.80 -10.36
N VAL A 437 13.22 -7.45 -9.42
CA VAL A 437 12.02 -8.24 -9.68
C VAL A 437 10.96 -7.98 -8.60
N PRO A 438 9.66 -8.03 -8.95
CA PRO A 438 8.59 -7.78 -7.99
C PRO A 438 8.41 -8.91 -6.97
N SER A 439 8.82 -10.13 -7.30
CA SER A 439 8.76 -11.29 -6.40
C SER A 439 9.70 -12.39 -6.88
N ALA A 440 10.10 -13.30 -5.99
CA ALA A 440 10.93 -14.44 -6.35
C ALA A 440 10.14 -15.49 -7.17
N THR A 441 8.84 -15.60 -6.93
CA THR A 441 7.89 -16.39 -7.72
C THR A 441 7.85 -15.89 -9.16
N ILE A 442 7.70 -14.58 -9.38
CA ILE A 442 7.69 -13.99 -10.72
C ILE A 442 9.05 -14.18 -11.40
N PHE A 443 10.16 -14.04 -10.68
CA PHE A 443 11.50 -14.35 -11.21
C PHE A 443 11.59 -15.80 -11.72
N ALA A 444 11.15 -16.77 -10.92
CA ALA A 444 11.19 -18.17 -11.28
C ALA A 444 10.28 -18.48 -12.47
N TRP A 445 9.05 -17.97 -12.43
CA TRP A 445 8.06 -18.14 -13.51
C TRP A 445 8.52 -17.55 -14.84
N LEU A 446 9.11 -16.36 -14.85
CA LEU A 446 9.65 -15.74 -16.07
C LEU A 446 10.75 -16.61 -16.69
N ARG A 447 11.65 -17.16 -15.87
CA ARG A 447 12.73 -18.03 -16.35
C ARG A 447 12.22 -19.36 -16.90
N GLU A 448 11.21 -19.96 -16.27
CA GLU A 448 10.54 -21.16 -16.77
C GLU A 448 9.86 -20.89 -18.12
N SER A 449 9.11 -19.79 -18.20
CA SER A 449 8.42 -19.37 -19.42
C SER A 449 9.40 -19.13 -20.58
N TRP A 450 10.56 -18.52 -20.29
CA TRP A 450 11.63 -18.33 -21.28
C TRP A 450 12.25 -19.64 -21.74
N GLN A 451 12.50 -20.59 -20.84
CA GLN A 451 13.03 -21.91 -21.20
C GLN A 451 12.05 -22.69 -22.10
N GLN A 452 10.75 -22.59 -21.81
CA GLN A 452 9.69 -23.26 -22.58
C GLN A 452 9.47 -22.63 -23.96
N SER A 453 9.69 -21.32 -24.09
CA SER A 453 9.48 -20.60 -25.35
C SER A 453 10.50 -20.93 -26.45
N GLY A 454 11.49 -21.79 -26.16
CA GLY A 454 12.47 -22.33 -27.10
C GLY A 454 13.42 -21.31 -27.71
N SER A 455 14.65 -21.72 -28.04
CA SER A 455 15.56 -20.94 -28.90
C SER A 455 15.11 -21.08 -30.36
N ALA A 456 13.97 -20.50 -30.72
CA ALA A 456 13.53 -20.48 -32.11
C ALA A 456 14.42 -19.54 -32.94
N GLU A 457 14.90 -20.05 -34.06
CA GLU A 457 15.80 -19.43 -35.04
C GLU A 457 15.53 -17.94 -35.30
N GLY A 458 16.61 -17.15 -35.26
CA GLY A 458 16.68 -15.78 -35.77
C GLY A 458 16.07 -14.72 -34.86
N SER A 459 16.70 -14.42 -33.72
CA SER A 459 16.25 -13.36 -32.81
C SER A 459 16.08 -12.02 -33.56
N ARG A 460 14.84 -11.54 -33.66
CA ARG A 460 14.47 -10.27 -34.30
C ARG A 460 14.43 -9.14 -33.29
N LEU A 461 14.77 -7.94 -33.76
CA LEU A 461 14.68 -6.69 -33.01
C LEU A 461 13.53 -5.84 -33.55
N LEU A 462 12.68 -5.33 -32.67
CA LEU A 462 11.81 -4.19 -32.95
C LEU A 462 12.36 -2.97 -32.20
N ALA A 463 12.79 -1.96 -32.93
CA ALA A 463 13.37 -0.74 -32.39
C ALA A 463 12.50 0.47 -32.77
N ILE A 464 11.93 1.15 -31.78
CA ILE A 464 10.98 2.25 -31.97
C ILE A 464 11.51 3.49 -31.28
N GLY A 465 11.54 4.63 -31.98
CA GLY A 465 12.01 5.84 -31.34
C GLY A 465 11.95 7.11 -32.17
N ALA A 466 12.38 8.20 -31.53
CA ALA A 466 12.32 9.55 -32.05
C ALA A 466 10.92 9.98 -32.57
N PRO A 467 9.81 9.69 -31.86
CA PRO A 467 8.50 10.16 -32.30
C PRO A 467 8.40 11.69 -32.24
N ASN A 468 7.75 12.29 -33.23
CA ASN A 468 7.37 13.71 -33.17
C ASN A 468 6.10 13.85 -32.32
N VAL A 469 6.29 14.09 -31.02
CA VAL A 469 5.21 14.17 -30.04
C VAL A 469 4.51 15.53 -30.11
N SER A 470 3.18 15.54 -30.15
CA SER A 470 2.39 16.77 -30.10
C SER A 470 2.09 17.20 -28.67
N ALA A 471 1.80 18.50 -28.48
CA ALA A 471 1.34 19.06 -27.21
C ALA A 471 0.15 18.31 -26.59
N SER A 472 -0.79 17.85 -27.43
CA SER A 472 -1.99 17.14 -26.99
C SER A 472 -1.73 15.73 -26.46
N SER A 473 -0.53 15.17 -26.68
CA SER A 473 -0.16 13.85 -26.20
C SER A 473 0.36 13.88 -24.75
N VAL A 474 0.62 15.05 -24.16
CA VAL A 474 1.08 15.21 -22.77
C VAL A 474 -0.12 15.41 -21.85
N ALA A 475 -0.23 14.61 -20.78
CA ALA A 475 -1.35 14.69 -19.84
C ALA A 475 -1.00 15.51 -18.58
N SER A 476 0.24 15.42 -18.09
CA SER A 476 0.66 16.08 -16.85
C SER A 476 1.04 17.57 -17.04
N PRO A 477 0.45 18.49 -16.24
CA PRO A 477 0.90 19.89 -16.17
C PRO A 477 2.35 20.04 -15.71
N GLU A 478 2.86 19.11 -14.90
CA GLU A 478 4.25 19.13 -14.41
C GLU A 478 5.25 18.80 -15.53
N PHE A 479 4.89 17.87 -16.41
CA PHE A 479 5.69 17.56 -17.60
C PHE A 479 5.67 18.74 -18.59
N ALA A 480 4.49 19.34 -18.80
CA ALA A 480 4.35 20.53 -19.64
C ALA A 480 5.12 21.75 -19.10
N ALA A 481 5.19 21.91 -17.77
CA ALA A 481 5.95 22.98 -17.12
C ALA A 481 7.47 22.82 -17.23
N ARG A 482 7.98 21.58 -17.34
CA ARG A 482 9.41 21.28 -17.53
C ARG A 482 9.89 21.46 -18.97
N ALA A 483 8.97 21.40 -19.95
CA ALA A 483 9.32 21.43 -21.36
C ALA A 483 9.62 22.84 -21.92
N ASP A 484 9.45 23.92 -21.13
CA ASP A 484 9.57 25.35 -21.52
C ASP A 484 8.77 25.76 -22.79
N SER A 485 8.05 24.81 -23.40
CA SER A 485 7.37 24.89 -24.68
C SER A 485 6.21 23.88 -24.67
N GLN A 486 5.15 24.18 -25.43
CA GLN A 486 3.93 23.36 -25.43
C GLN A 486 4.15 21.92 -25.95
N SER A 487 5.33 21.58 -26.50
CA SER A 487 5.65 20.24 -27.01
C SER A 487 6.98 19.75 -26.43
N PRO A 488 7.16 18.44 -26.21
CA PRO A 488 8.42 17.90 -25.71
C PRO A 488 9.59 18.23 -26.66
N PRO A 489 10.80 18.49 -26.16
CA PRO A 489 11.96 18.73 -27.01
C PRO A 489 12.29 17.49 -27.85
N SER A 490 12.80 17.71 -29.06
CA SER A 490 13.29 16.65 -29.94
C SER A 490 14.46 15.89 -29.28
N LEU A 491 14.53 14.58 -29.51
CA LEU A 491 15.57 13.68 -28.99
C LEU A 491 16.52 13.21 -30.12
N PRO A 492 17.39 14.07 -30.67
CA PRO A 492 18.22 13.72 -31.84
C PRO A 492 19.27 12.63 -31.55
N GLY A 493 19.55 12.32 -30.28
CA GLY A 493 20.40 11.20 -29.89
C GLY A 493 19.75 9.84 -30.15
N THR A 494 18.42 9.78 -30.09
CA THR A 494 17.63 8.56 -30.23
C THR A 494 17.74 7.92 -31.60
N GLU A 495 17.76 8.70 -32.68
CA GLU A 495 17.93 8.13 -34.03
C GLU A 495 19.28 7.43 -34.17
N ARG A 496 20.34 8.00 -33.56
CA ARG A 496 21.67 7.40 -33.56
C ARG A 496 21.71 6.13 -32.72
N GLU A 497 21.10 6.15 -31.54
CA GLU A 497 20.95 4.98 -30.66
C GLU A 497 20.28 3.83 -31.42
N LEU A 498 19.15 4.08 -32.07
CA LEU A 498 18.42 3.07 -32.84
C LEU A 498 19.22 2.55 -34.03
N ALA A 499 19.89 3.43 -34.77
CA ALA A 499 20.73 3.02 -35.90
C ALA A 499 21.88 2.11 -35.44
N SER A 500 22.54 2.45 -34.32
CA SER A 500 23.61 1.64 -33.74
C SER A 500 23.12 0.27 -33.28
N ILE A 501 21.97 0.20 -32.61
CA ILE A 501 21.40 -1.07 -32.13
C ILE A 501 20.92 -1.92 -33.32
N ALA A 502 20.20 -1.33 -34.28
CA ALA A 502 19.71 -2.03 -35.46
C ALA A 502 20.84 -2.66 -36.29
N ALA A 503 22.00 -1.98 -36.38
CA ALA A 503 23.17 -2.52 -37.06
C ALA A 503 23.67 -3.85 -36.49
N LEU A 504 23.48 -4.12 -35.19
CA LEU A 504 23.85 -5.39 -34.54
C LEU A 504 22.97 -6.57 -35.01
N PHE A 505 21.77 -6.29 -35.50
CA PHE A 505 20.79 -7.29 -35.94
C PHE A 505 20.69 -7.41 -37.47
N GLY A 506 21.19 -6.42 -38.22
CA GLY A 506 21.16 -6.40 -39.68
C GLY A 506 19.73 -6.48 -40.23
N GLN A 507 19.48 -7.39 -41.17
CA GLN A 507 18.15 -7.59 -41.77
C GLN A 507 17.08 -8.11 -40.79
N ARG A 508 17.47 -8.50 -39.57
CA ARG A 508 16.54 -8.95 -38.52
C ARG A 508 16.03 -7.81 -37.65
N ALA A 509 16.45 -6.57 -37.90
CA ALA A 509 15.92 -5.38 -37.24
C ALA A 509 14.73 -4.81 -38.03
N THR A 510 13.64 -4.54 -37.32
CA THR A 510 12.56 -3.67 -37.77
C THR A 510 12.67 -2.36 -36.99
N THR A 511 12.83 -1.24 -37.69
CA THR A 511 12.91 0.10 -37.09
C THR A 511 11.67 0.92 -37.42
N ILE A 512 11.09 1.58 -36.43
CA ILE A 512 9.96 2.52 -36.58
C ILE A 512 10.40 3.86 -36.00
N LEU A 513 10.47 4.89 -36.85
CA LEU A 513 11.05 6.20 -36.51
C LEU A 513 10.10 7.36 -36.84
N GLY A 514 10.26 8.48 -36.13
CA GLY A 514 9.61 9.75 -36.49
C GLY A 514 8.09 9.68 -36.44
N ASP A 515 7.45 10.25 -37.46
CA ASP A 515 5.98 10.29 -37.59
C ASP A 515 5.34 8.89 -37.75
N ASN A 516 6.13 7.86 -38.07
CA ASN A 516 5.63 6.49 -38.17
C ASN A 516 5.54 5.79 -36.81
N ALA A 517 6.25 6.28 -35.80
CA ALA A 517 6.23 5.75 -34.44
C ALA A 517 4.95 6.18 -33.72
N THR A 518 3.82 5.62 -34.18
CA THR A 518 2.47 5.92 -33.69
C THR A 518 1.92 4.78 -32.84
N THR A 519 0.92 5.10 -32.01
CA THR A 519 0.10 4.11 -31.30
C THR A 519 -0.56 3.10 -32.24
N TYR A 520 -0.99 3.53 -33.43
CA TYR A 520 -1.59 2.64 -34.42
C TYR A 520 -0.62 1.61 -34.97
N ALA A 521 0.60 2.02 -35.31
CA ALA A 521 1.61 1.08 -35.83
C ALA A 521 1.90 -0.06 -34.85
N LEU A 522 1.94 0.25 -33.54
CA LEU A 522 2.14 -0.75 -32.50
C LEU A 522 0.88 -1.57 -32.22
N GLN A 523 -0.30 -0.96 -32.27
CA GLN A 523 -1.56 -1.68 -32.11
C GLN A 523 -1.80 -2.67 -33.25
N ASP A 524 -1.53 -2.29 -34.50
CA ASP A 524 -1.66 -3.18 -35.65
C ASP A 524 -0.74 -4.41 -35.51
N LEU A 525 0.48 -4.24 -34.96
CA LEU A 525 1.38 -5.35 -34.64
C LEU A 525 0.86 -6.22 -33.48
N ALA A 526 0.24 -5.62 -32.47
CA ALA A 526 -0.34 -6.34 -31.33
C ALA A 526 -1.57 -7.16 -31.76
N ASP A 527 -2.49 -6.55 -32.51
CA ASP A 527 -3.73 -7.18 -33.00
C ASP A 527 -3.42 -8.34 -33.97
N ALA A 528 -2.31 -8.25 -34.71
CA ALA A 528 -1.82 -9.30 -35.60
C ALA A 528 -0.97 -10.39 -34.90
N ASP A 529 -0.77 -10.32 -33.58
CA ASP A 529 0.12 -11.20 -32.79
C ASP A 529 1.58 -11.23 -33.32
N GLU A 530 2.01 -10.19 -34.05
CA GLU A 530 3.35 -10.07 -34.62
C GLU A 530 4.39 -9.71 -33.55
N LEU A 531 3.97 -9.02 -32.47
CA LEU A 531 4.85 -8.60 -31.38
C LEU A 531 5.57 -9.80 -30.72
N ARG A 532 4.94 -10.97 -30.65
CA ARG A 532 5.56 -12.21 -30.14
C ARG A 532 6.82 -12.62 -30.88
N LYS A 533 6.96 -12.25 -32.16
CA LYS A 533 8.10 -12.64 -33.00
C LYS A 533 9.38 -11.86 -32.68
N TYR A 534 9.27 -10.77 -31.93
CA TYR A 534 10.41 -9.94 -31.56
C TYR A 534 10.97 -10.35 -30.19
N ARG A 535 12.16 -10.95 -30.20
CA ARG A 535 12.87 -11.36 -28.98
C ARG A 535 13.51 -10.17 -28.26
N TYR A 536 13.78 -9.09 -28.99
CA TYR A 536 14.30 -7.84 -28.46
C TYR A 536 13.38 -6.69 -28.85
N LEU A 537 12.90 -5.93 -27.87
CA LEU A 537 12.19 -4.68 -28.10
C LEU A 537 13.03 -3.54 -27.50
N HIS A 538 13.20 -2.47 -28.25
CA HIS A 538 13.92 -1.29 -27.80
C HIS A 538 13.07 -0.04 -28.08
N PHE A 539 12.69 0.66 -27.02
CA PHE A 539 11.96 1.91 -27.08
C PHE A 539 12.90 3.04 -26.68
N ALA A 540 13.08 4.02 -27.54
CA ALA A 540 13.79 5.24 -27.19
C ALA A 540 12.92 6.45 -27.52
N MET A 541 12.29 7.03 -26.51
CA MET A 541 11.27 8.06 -26.67
C MET A 541 10.97 8.74 -25.33
N HIS A 542 10.10 9.75 -25.32
CA HIS A 542 9.64 10.32 -24.06
C HIS A 542 8.75 9.31 -23.31
N GLY A 543 8.95 9.25 -21.99
CA GLY A 543 8.11 8.52 -21.06
C GLY A 543 7.50 9.49 -20.05
N GLU A 544 6.30 9.17 -19.59
CA GLU A 544 5.60 9.92 -18.54
C GLU A 544 5.12 8.93 -17.47
N ALA A 545 5.62 9.09 -16.24
CA ALA A 545 5.20 8.27 -15.11
C ALA A 545 3.97 8.89 -14.43
N ASN A 546 2.97 8.06 -14.11
CA ASN A 546 1.83 8.49 -13.30
C ASN A 546 1.92 7.88 -11.89
N HIS A 547 2.27 8.72 -10.90
CA HIS A 547 2.56 8.31 -9.54
C HIS A 547 1.29 7.97 -8.74
N THR A 548 0.12 8.41 -9.20
CA THR A 548 -1.17 8.16 -8.53
C THR A 548 -1.82 6.88 -9.06
N ILE A 549 -1.77 6.69 -10.38
CA ILE A 549 -2.35 5.54 -11.08
C ILE A 549 -1.26 4.95 -11.99
N PRO A 550 -0.40 4.04 -11.50
CA PRO A 550 0.77 3.54 -12.25
C PRO A 550 0.46 3.00 -13.64
N LEU A 551 -0.71 2.37 -13.82
CA LEU A 551 -1.18 1.83 -15.10
C LEU A 551 -1.50 2.91 -16.16
N GLN A 552 -1.62 4.17 -15.76
CA GLN A 552 -1.76 5.31 -16.67
C GLN A 552 -0.42 5.94 -17.08
N SER A 553 0.72 5.43 -16.59
CA SER A 553 2.03 5.78 -17.12
C SER A 553 2.10 5.43 -18.60
N ALA A 554 2.77 6.25 -19.41
CA ALA A 554 2.72 6.12 -20.86
C ALA A 554 4.05 6.39 -21.54
N LEU A 555 4.29 5.68 -22.64
CA LEU A 555 5.26 6.07 -23.66
C LEU A 555 4.57 7.03 -24.63
N LEU A 556 5.25 8.14 -24.94
CA LEU A 556 4.73 9.17 -25.83
C LEU A 556 5.17 8.89 -27.27
N LEU A 557 4.18 8.80 -28.16
CA LEU A 557 4.33 8.44 -29.56
C LEU A 557 3.87 9.60 -30.45
N ALA A 558 4.18 9.50 -31.74
CA ALA A 558 3.75 10.48 -32.72
C ALA A 558 2.23 10.49 -32.82
N SER A 559 1.65 11.69 -32.92
CA SER A 559 0.22 11.82 -33.17
C SER A 559 -0.07 11.42 -34.62
N PRO A 560 -1.05 10.54 -34.86
CA PRO A 560 -1.35 10.10 -36.21
C PRO A 560 -1.89 11.28 -37.04
N THR A 561 -1.27 11.55 -38.19
CA THR A 561 -1.59 12.70 -39.05
C THR A 561 -2.92 12.57 -39.80
N GLN A 562 -3.60 11.41 -39.77
CA GLN A 562 -4.98 11.21 -40.24
C GLN A 562 -5.50 9.83 -39.78
N PRO A 563 -6.82 9.64 -39.53
CA PRO A 563 -7.38 8.30 -39.41
C PRO A 563 -7.23 7.60 -40.78
N ALA A 564 -6.66 6.40 -40.79
CA ALA A 564 -6.59 5.57 -41.99
C ALA A 564 -7.99 5.42 -42.57
N SER A 565 -8.25 6.10 -43.68
CA SER A 565 -9.51 6.05 -44.39
C SER A 565 -9.61 4.68 -45.06
N GLY A 566 -10.19 3.69 -44.36
CA GLY A 566 -10.34 2.35 -44.94
C GLY A 566 -10.81 1.22 -44.03
N SER A 567 -10.69 1.30 -42.70
CA SER A 567 -11.14 0.21 -41.82
C SER A 567 -12.38 0.62 -41.02
N GLY A 568 -13.55 0.13 -41.42
CA GLY A 568 -14.85 0.35 -40.75
C GLY A 568 -15.01 -0.35 -39.39
N GLY A 569 -13.98 -0.36 -38.57
CA GLY A 569 -14.04 -0.78 -37.18
C GLY A 569 -14.00 0.44 -36.27
N THR A 570 -14.83 0.45 -35.23
CA THR A 570 -14.82 1.44 -34.14
C THR A 570 -13.49 1.38 -33.40
N ARG A 571 -12.44 1.99 -33.96
CA ARG A 571 -11.10 2.05 -33.34
C ARG A 571 -11.18 2.94 -32.10
N SER A 572 -10.63 2.45 -30.98
CA SER A 572 -10.76 3.10 -29.66
C SER A 572 -10.20 4.53 -29.68
N LEU A 573 -10.95 5.47 -29.08
CA LEU A 573 -10.53 6.87 -28.84
C LEU A 573 -9.19 6.94 -28.07
N THR A 574 -8.85 5.89 -27.30
CA THR A 574 -7.60 5.81 -26.54
C THR A 574 -6.35 5.64 -27.40
N SER A 575 -6.46 5.13 -28.63
CA SER A 575 -5.33 4.99 -29.56
C SER A 575 -5.04 6.28 -30.33
N GLN A 576 -5.88 7.32 -30.21
CA GLN A 576 -5.76 8.56 -31.00
C GLN A 576 -4.87 9.63 -30.35
N ASN A 577 -4.62 9.55 -29.04
CA ASN A 577 -3.93 10.60 -28.29
C ASN A 577 -2.39 10.51 -28.34
N GLY A 578 -1.82 9.54 -29.08
CA GLY A 578 -0.37 9.34 -29.13
C GLY A 578 0.24 8.84 -27.81
N ARG A 579 -0.56 8.25 -26.92
CA ARG A 579 -0.11 7.68 -25.65
C ARG A 579 -0.28 6.17 -25.67
N LEU A 580 0.81 5.45 -25.43
CA LEU A 580 0.78 4.01 -25.17
C LEU A 580 0.92 3.78 -23.67
N THR A 581 -0.19 3.48 -23.00
CA THR A 581 -0.21 3.31 -21.54
C THR A 581 0.23 1.91 -21.11
N ALA A 582 0.74 1.80 -19.89
CA ALA A 582 1.04 0.51 -19.27
C ALA A 582 -0.21 -0.39 -19.20
N GLN A 583 -1.40 0.16 -18.96
CA GLN A 583 -2.67 -0.57 -19.03
C GLN A 583 -2.91 -1.15 -20.43
N GLN A 584 -2.72 -0.38 -21.50
CA GLN A 584 -2.91 -0.86 -22.87
C GLN A 584 -1.95 -1.98 -23.21
N ILE A 585 -0.67 -1.82 -22.86
CA ILE A 585 0.34 -2.88 -23.05
C ILE A 585 -0.09 -4.13 -22.28
N LEU A 586 -0.44 -3.97 -21.01
CA LEU A 586 -0.91 -5.09 -20.19
C LEU A 586 -2.10 -5.78 -20.86
N ASP A 587 -3.13 -5.06 -21.28
CA ASP A 587 -4.38 -5.63 -21.79
C ASP A 587 -4.28 -6.27 -23.18
N SER A 588 -3.41 -5.75 -24.06
CA SER A 588 -3.43 -6.12 -25.49
C SER A 588 -2.15 -6.76 -26.01
N TRP A 589 -1.02 -6.64 -25.31
CA TRP A 589 0.23 -7.15 -25.84
C TRP A 589 0.50 -8.58 -25.37
N ARG A 590 0.93 -9.41 -26.31
CA ARG A 590 1.48 -10.73 -26.07
C ARG A 590 2.93 -10.73 -26.52
N LEU A 591 3.84 -10.98 -25.61
CA LEU A 591 5.28 -10.88 -25.85
C LEU A 591 5.98 -12.18 -25.48
N ASP A 592 6.83 -12.69 -26.37
CA ASP A 592 7.78 -13.76 -26.08
C ASP A 592 9.22 -13.19 -25.99
N SER A 593 9.33 -11.93 -25.62
CA SER A 593 10.58 -11.18 -25.64
C SER A 593 11.51 -11.59 -24.50
N GLN A 594 12.81 -11.66 -24.79
CA GLN A 594 13.86 -11.93 -23.81
C GLN A 594 14.36 -10.64 -23.15
N LEU A 595 14.26 -9.51 -23.87
CA LEU A 595 14.66 -8.20 -23.39
C LEU A 595 13.75 -7.13 -23.97
N VAL A 596 13.23 -6.28 -23.09
CA VAL A 596 12.57 -5.03 -23.44
C VAL A 596 13.38 -3.90 -22.81
N THR A 597 13.85 -2.96 -23.62
CA THR A 597 14.57 -1.78 -23.16
C THR A 597 13.68 -0.56 -23.30
N LEU A 598 13.53 0.19 -22.21
CA LEU A 598 12.86 1.49 -22.20
C LEU A 598 13.91 2.58 -21.96
N SER A 599 14.49 3.10 -23.05
CA SER A 599 15.33 4.29 -23.08
C SER A 599 14.43 5.53 -23.09
N ALA A 600 13.70 5.75 -22.00
CA ALA A 600 12.72 6.81 -21.90
C ALA A 600 12.86 7.64 -20.63
N CYS A 601 12.38 8.90 -20.68
CA CYS A 601 12.34 9.77 -19.50
C CYS A 601 11.51 9.12 -18.39
N GLU A 602 11.84 9.44 -17.14
CA GLU A 602 11.08 9.01 -15.95
C GLU A 602 11.01 7.48 -15.72
N THR A 603 11.76 6.67 -16.47
CA THR A 603 11.79 5.20 -16.35
C THR A 603 12.48 4.68 -15.08
N ALA A 604 13.31 5.51 -14.44
CA ALA A 604 13.97 5.22 -13.17
C ALA A 604 13.28 5.87 -11.96
N LEU A 605 12.08 6.44 -12.13
CA LEU A 605 11.29 6.93 -11.00
C LEU A 605 10.70 5.73 -10.25
N GLY A 606 11.49 5.17 -9.34
CA GLY A 606 10.96 4.28 -8.32
C GLY A 606 9.84 4.96 -7.53
N PRO A 607 8.98 4.19 -6.83
CA PRO A 607 7.87 4.76 -6.07
C PRO A 607 8.42 5.76 -5.04
N SER A 608 8.20 7.05 -5.30
CA SER A 608 8.33 8.11 -4.30
C SER A 608 7.13 7.98 -3.39
N ILE A 609 7.29 7.26 -2.27
CA ILE A 609 6.29 7.13 -1.20
C ILE A 609 6.85 7.76 0.07
#